data_AF-A0A9W6GWG0-F1
#
_entry.id   AF-A0A9W6GWG0-F1
#
_cell.length_a   1.000
_cell.length_b   1.000
_cell.length_c   1.000
_cell.angle_alpha   90.00
_cell.angle_beta   90.00
_cell.angle_gamma   90.00
#
_symmetry.space_group_name_H-M   'P 1'
#
loop_
_entity.id
_entity.type
_entity.pdbx_description
1 polymer ?
#
loop_
_entity_poly.entity_id
_entity_poly.type
_entity_poly.pdbx_seq_one_letter_code
_entity_poly.pdbx_strand_id
1 'polypeptide(L)'
;MAKALEIGITEAAALLGATENELRALARSGVIPKPSGDGKFPMVRLVQSFVAFCRDPRLSEVKAAAEIGVSRQWLAHLAAEGVFKRGRDGLYSMTEVWRAYTTWLRSENRRAVRGDADTAYRDAKRKKLEMEIAIREGELIETADAIDVVDYVLGALRGDLAGVPARATRDLTARRAIEAEIDRALSTACDRLARAAEASRRGVNILAEEAEVLAAPSYRRGRRKETK
;
A
#
# COMPACT_ATOMS: atom_id res chain seq x y z
N MET A 1 -38.68 58.77 -17.05
CA MET A 1 -38.24 57.48 -16.47
C MET A 1 -39.03 56.38 -17.15
N ALA A 2 -38.37 55.45 -17.86
CA ALA A 2 -39.06 54.34 -18.51
C ALA A 2 -39.71 53.44 -17.45
N LYS A 3 -41.02 53.17 -17.58
CA LYS A 3 -41.73 52.24 -16.71
C LYS A 3 -41.01 50.88 -16.77
N ALA A 4 -40.59 50.36 -15.62
CA ALA A 4 -39.98 49.04 -15.58
C ALA A 4 -40.96 48.03 -16.18
N LEU A 5 -40.51 47.23 -17.14
CA LEU A 5 -41.32 46.18 -17.72
C LEU A 5 -41.62 45.15 -16.62
N GLU A 6 -42.89 45.02 -16.26
CA GLU A 6 -43.36 44.14 -15.20
C GLU A 6 -44.02 42.89 -15.81
N ILE A 7 -43.84 41.76 -15.16
CA ILE A 7 -44.40 40.47 -15.58
C ILE A 7 -45.06 39.76 -14.39
N GLY A 8 -46.23 39.15 -14.60
CA GLY A 8 -46.89 38.34 -13.58
C GLY A 8 -46.12 37.05 -13.32
N ILE A 9 -46.39 36.38 -12.20
CA ILE A 9 -45.66 35.17 -11.80
C ILE A 9 -45.89 34.00 -12.77
N THR A 10 -47.09 33.88 -13.32
CA THR A 10 -47.45 32.80 -14.25
C THR A 10 -46.75 32.99 -15.59
N GLU A 11 -46.74 34.21 -16.14
CA GLU A 11 -46.00 34.50 -17.38
C GLU A 11 -44.48 34.41 -17.16
N ALA A 12 -43.99 34.81 -15.98
CA ALA A 12 -42.59 34.66 -15.61
C ALA A 12 -42.14 33.19 -15.53
N ALA A 13 -42.97 32.33 -14.93
CA ALA A 13 -42.73 30.90 -14.83
C ALA A 13 -42.63 30.27 -16.23
N ALA A 14 -43.60 30.58 -17.10
CA ALA A 14 -43.60 30.13 -18.49
C ALA A 14 -42.36 30.63 -19.27
N LEU A 15 -42.01 31.91 -19.13
CA LEU A 15 -40.86 32.52 -19.80
C LEU A 15 -39.53 31.86 -19.41
N LEU A 16 -39.35 31.54 -18.13
CA LEU A 16 -38.09 31.02 -17.59
C LEU A 16 -37.99 29.50 -17.62
N GLY A 17 -39.05 28.80 -18.05
CA GLY A 17 -39.11 27.33 -18.00
C GLY A 17 -39.04 26.79 -16.58
N ALA A 18 -39.60 27.53 -15.62
CA ALA A 18 -39.64 27.17 -14.21
C ALA A 18 -41.09 27.09 -13.71
N THR A 19 -41.31 26.50 -12.55
CA THR A 19 -42.60 26.52 -11.88
C THR A 19 -42.77 27.78 -11.04
N GLU A 20 -44.02 28.20 -10.80
CA GLU A 20 -44.28 29.32 -9.88
C GLU A 20 -43.71 29.08 -8.49
N ASN A 21 -43.72 27.82 -8.03
CA ASN A 21 -43.21 27.44 -6.71
C ASN A 21 -41.68 27.58 -6.65
N GLU A 22 -40.97 27.23 -7.71
CA GLU A 22 -39.52 27.46 -7.82
C GLU A 22 -39.21 28.95 -7.80
N LEU A 23 -39.93 29.77 -8.57
CA LEU A 23 -39.74 31.23 -8.55
C LEU A 23 -40.03 31.81 -7.16
N ARG A 24 -41.13 31.40 -6.49
CA ARG A 24 -41.39 31.83 -5.11
C ARG A 24 -40.28 31.39 -4.16
N ALA A 25 -39.75 30.18 -4.31
CA ALA A 25 -38.65 29.68 -3.48
C ALA A 25 -37.36 30.47 -3.69
N LEU A 26 -36.99 30.77 -4.94
CA LEU A 26 -35.81 31.56 -5.29
C LEU A 26 -35.94 33.02 -4.82
N ALA A 27 -37.15 33.59 -4.87
CA ALA A 27 -37.40 34.94 -4.36
C ALA A 27 -37.29 35.00 -2.82
N ARG A 28 -37.76 33.96 -2.12
CA ARG A 28 -37.60 33.82 -0.66
C ARG A 28 -36.15 33.67 -0.25
N SER A 29 -35.36 32.91 -1.01
CA SER A 29 -33.92 32.74 -0.75
C SER A 29 -33.08 33.94 -1.18
N GLY A 30 -33.68 34.97 -1.81
CA GLY A 30 -32.99 36.17 -2.27
C GLY A 30 -32.13 35.98 -3.52
N VAL A 31 -32.26 34.84 -4.19
CA VAL A 31 -31.52 34.53 -5.43
C VAL A 31 -32.06 35.36 -6.61
N ILE A 32 -33.37 35.59 -6.64
CA ILE A 32 -34.05 36.48 -7.59
C ILE A 32 -34.75 37.62 -6.85
N PRO A 33 -35.06 38.75 -7.52
CA PRO A 33 -35.80 39.83 -6.89
C PRO A 33 -37.16 39.37 -6.35
N LYS A 34 -37.62 39.97 -5.25
CA LYS A 34 -38.97 39.77 -4.74
C LYS A 34 -39.99 40.44 -5.66
N PRO A 35 -41.21 39.89 -5.79
CA PRO A 35 -42.28 40.57 -6.50
C PRO A 35 -42.68 41.85 -5.77
N SER A 36 -43.14 42.84 -6.52
CA SER A 36 -43.78 44.06 -6.01
C SER A 36 -45.08 43.71 -5.25
N GLY A 37 -45.65 44.68 -4.52
CA GLY A 37 -46.90 44.50 -3.76
C GLY A 37 -48.05 43.92 -4.58
N ASP A 38 -48.09 44.21 -5.88
CA ASP A 38 -49.09 43.71 -6.83
C ASP A 38 -48.76 42.31 -7.40
N GLY A 39 -47.76 41.62 -6.84
CA GLY A 39 -47.36 40.26 -7.25
C GLY A 39 -46.56 40.19 -8.56
N LYS A 40 -46.14 41.33 -9.11
CA LYS A 40 -45.39 41.41 -10.37
C LYS A 40 -43.88 41.47 -10.15
N PHE A 41 -43.11 40.87 -11.06
CA PHE A 41 -41.66 40.93 -11.05
C PHE A 41 -41.12 41.99 -12.01
N PRO A 42 -40.02 42.67 -11.67
CA PRO A 42 -39.28 43.47 -12.64
C PRO A 42 -38.59 42.55 -13.65
N MET A 43 -39.14 42.42 -14.85
CA MET A 43 -38.81 41.36 -15.82
C MET A 43 -37.31 41.28 -16.13
N VAL A 44 -36.68 42.42 -16.44
CA VAL A 44 -35.24 42.45 -16.79
C VAL A 44 -34.37 41.97 -15.62
N ARG A 45 -34.66 42.43 -14.39
CA ARG A 45 -33.91 42.02 -13.19
C ARG A 45 -34.15 40.54 -12.87
N LEU A 46 -35.39 40.08 -13.01
CA LEU A 46 -35.74 38.67 -12.82
C LEU A 46 -34.94 37.77 -13.76
N VAL A 47 -34.97 38.03 -15.07
CA VAL A 47 -34.26 37.23 -16.08
C VAL A 47 -32.76 37.25 -15.82
N GLN A 48 -32.17 38.41 -15.54
CA GLN A 48 -30.74 38.52 -15.24
C GLN A 48 -30.34 37.70 -13.99
N SER A 49 -31.11 37.80 -12.91
CA SER A 49 -30.88 37.02 -11.69
C SER A 49 -31.06 35.52 -11.92
N PHE A 50 -32.07 35.12 -12.68
CA PHE A 50 -32.32 33.70 -13.01
C PHE A 50 -31.20 33.12 -13.87
N VAL A 51 -30.74 33.84 -14.90
CA VAL A 51 -29.59 33.42 -15.72
C VAL A 51 -28.31 33.32 -14.87
N ALA A 52 -28.09 34.26 -13.94
CA ALA A 52 -26.98 34.18 -13.01
C ALA A 52 -27.07 32.93 -12.12
N PHE A 53 -28.26 32.60 -11.62
CA PHE A 53 -28.51 31.38 -10.87
C PHE A 53 -28.26 30.11 -11.70
N CYS A 54 -28.69 30.06 -12.96
CA CYS A 54 -28.42 28.91 -13.83
C CYS A 54 -26.92 28.73 -14.09
N ARG A 55 -26.14 29.81 -14.12
CA ARG A 55 -24.68 29.75 -14.30
C ARG A 55 -23.95 29.26 -13.05
N ASP A 56 -24.40 29.66 -11.87
CA ASP A 56 -23.85 29.21 -10.60
C ASP A 56 -24.98 29.04 -9.57
N PRO A 57 -25.57 27.84 -9.50
CA PRO A 57 -26.65 27.57 -8.57
C PRO A 57 -26.21 27.81 -7.14
N ARG A 58 -26.94 28.69 -6.45
CA ARG A 58 -26.79 28.91 -5.02
C ARG A 58 -27.74 28.02 -4.24
N LEU A 59 -27.21 26.97 -3.64
CA LEU A 59 -27.99 25.90 -3.05
C LEU A 59 -27.93 25.94 -1.53
N SER A 60 -28.99 25.41 -0.89
CA SER A 60 -28.95 25.15 0.55
C SER A 60 -27.96 24.02 0.85
N GLU A 61 -27.51 23.93 2.10
CA GLU A 61 -26.59 22.90 2.59
C GLU A 61 -27.04 21.47 2.21
N VAL A 62 -28.33 21.17 2.39
CA VAL A 62 -28.92 19.86 2.07
C VAL A 62 -28.78 19.55 0.59
N LYS A 63 -29.12 20.51 -0.28
CA LYS A 63 -29.06 20.33 -1.74
C LYS A 63 -27.61 20.27 -2.23
N ALA A 64 -26.72 21.11 -1.70
CA ALA A 64 -25.31 21.12 -2.04
C ALA A 64 -24.61 19.80 -1.65
N ALA A 65 -24.94 19.24 -0.49
CA ALA A 65 -24.41 17.94 -0.05
C ALA A 65 -24.88 16.81 -0.98
N ALA A 66 -26.17 16.78 -1.33
CA ALA A 66 -26.71 15.82 -2.27
C ALA A 66 -26.05 15.91 -3.66
N GLU A 67 -25.80 17.13 -4.15
CA GLU A 67 -25.19 17.37 -5.46
C GLU A 67 -23.78 16.77 -5.56
N ILE A 68 -22.95 16.90 -4.51
CA ILE A 68 -21.61 16.31 -4.48
C ILE A 68 -21.57 14.87 -3.95
N GLY A 69 -22.73 14.28 -3.67
CA GLY A 69 -22.85 12.89 -3.22
C GLY A 69 -22.36 12.61 -1.79
N VAL A 70 -22.46 13.59 -0.88
CA VAL A 70 -22.04 13.42 0.53
C VAL A 70 -23.18 13.69 1.51
N SER A 71 -22.99 13.31 2.77
CA SER A 71 -23.96 13.63 3.82
C SER A 71 -23.94 15.12 4.17
N ARG A 72 -25.08 15.67 4.62
CA ARG A 72 -25.17 17.05 5.10
C ARG A 72 -24.14 17.35 6.19
N GLN A 73 -24.01 16.45 7.16
CA GLN A 73 -23.04 16.59 8.26
C GLN A 73 -21.61 16.65 7.73
N TRP A 74 -21.29 15.86 6.72
CA TRP A 74 -19.97 15.85 6.11
C TRP A 74 -19.67 17.16 5.36
N LEU A 75 -20.62 17.68 4.58
CA LEU A 75 -20.47 18.98 3.94
C LEU A 75 -20.24 20.09 4.99
N ALA A 76 -21.00 20.08 6.08
CA ALA A 76 -20.86 21.06 7.16
C ALA A 76 -19.50 20.96 7.86
N HIS A 77 -18.99 19.73 8.06
CA HIS A 77 -17.66 19.51 8.59
C HIS A 77 -16.57 20.09 7.67
N LEU A 78 -16.62 19.80 6.36
CA LEU A 78 -15.67 20.36 5.39
C LEU A 78 -15.75 21.90 5.31
N ALA A 79 -16.94 22.48 5.45
CA ALA A 79 -17.11 23.92 5.53
C ALA A 79 -16.47 24.50 6.81
N ALA A 80 -16.60 23.80 7.95
CA ALA A 80 -16.00 24.19 9.21
C ALA A 80 -14.47 24.07 9.19
N GLU A 81 -13.93 23.09 8.46
CA GLU A 81 -12.49 22.96 8.18
C GLU A 81 -11.97 24.02 7.18
N GLY A 82 -12.87 24.82 6.59
CA GLY A 82 -12.51 25.90 5.69
C GLY A 82 -12.22 25.47 4.26
N VAL A 83 -12.62 24.26 3.85
CA VAL A 83 -12.43 23.76 2.47
C VAL A 83 -13.13 24.68 1.46
N PHE A 84 -14.32 25.16 1.79
CA PHE A 84 -15.05 26.18 1.04
C PHE A 84 -15.83 27.08 1.98
N LYS A 85 -16.26 28.25 1.49
CA LYS A 85 -16.96 29.25 2.29
C LYS A 85 -18.46 29.15 2.09
N ARG A 86 -19.21 29.28 3.18
CA ARG A 86 -20.65 29.50 3.14
C ARG A 86 -20.94 30.97 2.80
N GLY A 87 -21.85 31.22 1.87
CA GLY A 87 -22.31 32.57 1.54
C GLY A 87 -22.98 33.25 2.74
N ARG A 88 -22.99 34.59 2.76
CA ARG A 88 -23.65 35.39 3.82
C ARG A 88 -25.17 35.16 3.89
N ASP A 89 -25.76 34.73 2.79
CA ASP A 89 -27.15 34.30 2.63
C ASP A 89 -27.39 32.86 3.15
N GLY A 90 -26.35 32.19 3.65
CA GLY A 90 -26.41 30.83 4.13
C GLY A 90 -26.46 29.77 3.01
N LEU A 91 -26.27 30.18 1.75
CA LEU A 91 -26.25 29.33 0.57
C LEU A 91 -24.81 29.02 0.15
N TYR A 92 -24.66 27.98 -0.67
CA TYR A 92 -23.38 27.54 -1.23
C TYR A 92 -23.36 27.77 -2.74
N SER A 93 -22.29 28.38 -3.24
CA SER A 93 -21.98 28.41 -4.67
C SER A 93 -21.57 27.00 -5.10
N MET A 94 -22.35 26.39 -6.00
CA MET A 94 -22.06 25.03 -6.42
C MET A 94 -20.74 24.95 -7.21
N THR A 95 -20.40 25.99 -7.95
CA THR A 95 -19.11 26.09 -8.65
C THR A 95 -17.94 26.09 -7.69
N GLU A 96 -18.02 26.87 -6.60
CA GLU A 96 -16.97 26.91 -5.58
C GLU A 96 -16.85 25.59 -4.84
N VAL A 97 -17.98 25.00 -4.42
CA VAL A 97 -18.00 23.71 -3.72
C VAL A 97 -17.38 22.62 -4.58
N TRP A 98 -17.78 22.46 -5.84
CA TRP A 98 -17.21 21.43 -6.72
C TRP A 98 -15.70 21.59 -6.91
N ARG A 99 -15.22 22.82 -7.15
CA ARG A 99 -13.79 23.09 -7.34
C ARG A 99 -13.00 22.82 -6.07
N ALA A 100 -13.47 23.32 -4.93
CA ALA A 100 -12.83 23.14 -3.65
C ALA A 100 -12.80 21.68 -3.23
N TYR A 101 -13.94 20.98 -3.35
CA TYR A 101 -14.05 19.56 -3.01
C TYR A 101 -13.15 18.68 -3.88
N THR A 102 -13.10 18.93 -5.19
CA THR A 102 -12.18 18.21 -6.09
C THR A 102 -10.71 18.45 -5.72
N THR A 103 -10.37 19.68 -5.35
CA THR A 103 -9.01 20.04 -4.92
C THR A 103 -8.65 19.34 -3.61
N TRP A 104 -9.59 19.31 -2.66
CA TRP A 104 -9.45 18.63 -1.38
C TRP A 104 -9.29 17.10 -1.56
N LEU A 105 -10.11 16.46 -2.40
CA LEU A 105 -9.96 15.03 -2.70
C LEU A 105 -8.58 14.71 -3.29
N ARG A 106 -8.08 15.56 -4.18
CA ARG A 106 -6.73 15.40 -4.77
C ARG A 106 -5.62 15.55 -3.73
N SER A 107 -5.76 16.49 -2.79
CA SER A 107 -4.76 16.70 -1.74
C SER A 107 -4.80 15.58 -0.69
N GLU A 108 -5.98 15.08 -0.34
CA GLU A 108 -6.16 13.94 0.57
C GLU A 108 -5.54 12.68 -0.01
N ASN A 109 -5.85 12.36 -1.27
CA ASN A 109 -5.28 11.20 -1.94
C ASN A 109 -3.74 11.29 -2.04
N ARG A 110 -3.20 12.49 -2.30
CA ARG A 110 -1.74 12.70 -2.29
C ARG A 110 -1.12 12.48 -0.91
N ARG A 111 -1.80 12.87 0.17
CA ARG A 111 -1.34 12.64 1.55
C ARG A 111 -1.36 11.17 1.90
N ALA A 112 -2.43 10.45 1.56
CA ALA A 112 -2.53 9.01 1.77
C ALA A 112 -1.38 8.25 1.07
N VAL A 113 -1.14 8.52 -0.21
CA VAL A 113 -0.05 7.87 -0.98
C VAL A 113 1.34 8.18 -0.39
N ARG A 114 1.56 9.40 0.12
CA ARG A 114 2.82 9.74 0.81
C ARG A 114 2.97 9.02 2.14
N GLY A 115 1.89 8.86 2.91
CA GLY A 115 1.88 8.11 4.16
C GLY A 115 2.26 6.64 3.97
N ASP A 116 1.74 6.01 2.93
CA ASP A 116 2.07 4.61 2.61
C ASP A 116 3.54 4.44 2.20
N ALA A 117 4.05 5.35 1.37
CA ALA A 117 5.45 5.33 0.94
C ALA A 117 6.44 5.58 2.10
N ASP A 118 6.12 6.51 3.01
CA ASP A 118 6.94 6.78 4.20
C ASP A 118 6.92 5.60 5.19
N THR A 119 5.78 4.92 5.32
CA THR A 119 5.66 3.70 6.14
C THR A 119 6.52 2.57 5.58
N ALA A 120 6.45 2.32 4.27
CA ALA A 120 7.26 1.30 3.62
C ALA A 120 8.77 1.58 3.74
N TYR A 121 9.19 2.83 3.62
CA TYR A 121 10.59 3.24 3.80
C TYR A 121 11.07 3.00 5.25
N ARG A 122 10.26 3.38 6.24
CA ARG A 122 10.57 3.15 7.66
C ARG A 122 10.67 1.66 7.99
N ASP A 123 9.78 0.86 7.45
CA ASP A 123 9.78 -0.60 7.65
C ASP A 123 11.05 -1.24 7.06
N ALA A 124 11.46 -0.84 5.85
CA ALA A 124 12.70 -1.32 5.25
C ALA A 124 13.93 -0.91 6.07
N LYS A 125 13.97 0.34 6.55
CA LYS A 125 15.06 0.85 7.39
C LYS A 125 15.14 0.13 8.74
N ARG A 126 13.99 -0.16 9.36
CA ARG A 126 13.92 -0.95 10.60
C ARG A 126 14.52 -2.34 10.41
N LYS A 127 14.13 -3.06 9.35
CA LYS A 127 14.69 -4.40 9.05
C LYS A 127 16.20 -4.37 8.85
N LYS A 128 16.71 -3.35 8.15
CA LYS A 128 18.16 -3.17 7.99
C LYS A 128 18.85 -2.98 9.34
N LEU A 129 18.30 -2.11 10.19
CA LEU A 129 18.86 -1.83 11.52
C LEU A 129 18.84 -3.09 12.41
N GLU A 130 17.74 -3.86 12.36
CA GLU A 130 17.61 -5.13 13.08
C GLU A 130 18.70 -6.12 12.65
N MET A 131 18.96 -6.27 11.35
CA MET A 131 20.05 -7.11 10.84
C MET A 131 21.43 -6.61 11.30
N GLU A 132 21.68 -5.30 11.25
CA GLU A 132 22.96 -4.72 11.73
C GLU A 132 23.16 -4.88 13.24
N ILE A 133 22.09 -4.80 14.02
CA ILE A 133 22.11 -5.04 15.47
C ILE A 133 22.41 -6.52 15.74
N ALA A 134 21.69 -7.44 15.09
CA ALA A 134 21.88 -8.88 15.28
C ALA A 134 23.29 -9.34 14.86
N ILE A 135 23.89 -8.77 13.81
CA ILE A 135 25.30 -9.00 13.47
C ILE A 135 26.22 -8.49 14.60
N ARG A 136 25.98 -7.27 15.09
CA ARG A 136 26.80 -6.67 16.17
C ARG A 136 26.72 -7.45 17.48
N GLU A 137 25.56 -8.01 17.78
CA GLU A 137 25.30 -8.84 18.96
C GLU A 137 25.82 -10.28 18.80
N GLY A 138 26.30 -10.64 17.59
CA GLY A 138 26.85 -11.97 17.29
C GLY A 138 25.77 -13.05 17.11
N GLU A 139 24.51 -12.66 16.97
CA GLU A 139 23.39 -13.57 16.70
C GLU A 139 23.36 -14.01 15.23
N LEU A 140 23.89 -13.18 14.33
CA LEU A 140 24.05 -13.46 12.92
C LEU A 140 25.52 -13.33 12.51
N ILE A 141 25.93 -14.17 11.57
CA ILE A 141 27.24 -14.08 10.90
C ILE A 141 27.02 -13.98 9.39
N GLU A 142 27.96 -13.37 8.68
CA GLU A 142 27.92 -13.36 7.22
C GLU A 142 28.13 -14.78 6.67
N THR A 143 27.42 -15.12 5.60
CA THR A 143 27.54 -16.45 4.98
C THR A 143 28.96 -16.73 4.49
N ALA A 144 29.68 -15.70 4.04
CA ALA A 144 31.08 -15.83 3.64
C ALA A 144 31.96 -16.28 4.82
N ASP A 145 31.86 -15.60 5.97
CA ASP A 145 32.59 -15.95 7.18
C ASP A 145 32.26 -17.37 7.65
N ALA A 146 30.98 -17.77 7.59
CA ALA A 146 30.54 -19.12 7.95
C ALA A 146 31.21 -20.19 7.07
N ILE A 147 31.32 -19.93 5.77
CA ILE A 147 31.98 -20.84 4.81
C ILE A 147 33.48 -20.92 5.10
N ASP A 148 34.14 -19.78 5.33
CA ASP A 148 35.57 -19.72 5.60
C ASP A 148 35.96 -20.49 6.88
N VAL A 149 35.13 -20.41 7.93
CA VAL A 149 35.33 -21.19 9.16
C VAL A 149 35.28 -22.69 8.88
N VAL A 150 34.32 -23.15 8.07
CA VAL A 150 34.18 -24.57 7.71
C VAL A 150 35.36 -25.03 6.85
N ASP A 151 35.77 -24.24 5.86
CA ASP A 151 36.92 -24.55 5.00
C ASP A 151 38.22 -24.62 5.79
N TYR A 152 38.42 -23.71 6.75
CA TYR A 152 39.56 -23.75 7.66
C TYR A 152 39.60 -25.06 8.47
N VAL A 153 38.48 -25.45 9.09
CA VAL A 153 38.40 -26.68 9.89
C VAL A 153 38.70 -27.93 9.05
N LEU A 154 38.18 -28.00 7.81
CA LEU A 154 38.42 -29.13 6.92
C LEU A 154 39.83 -29.15 6.35
N GLY A 155 40.40 -27.98 6.06
CA GLY A 155 41.79 -27.84 5.65
C GLY A 155 42.75 -28.37 6.71
N ALA A 156 42.51 -28.02 7.98
CA ALA A 156 43.26 -28.54 9.11
C ALA A 156 43.13 -30.06 9.24
N LEU A 157 41.89 -30.57 9.19
CA LEU A 157 41.63 -32.02 9.26
C LEU A 157 42.32 -32.80 8.13
N ARG A 158 42.28 -32.29 6.90
CA ARG A 158 43.01 -32.89 5.76
C ARG A 158 44.52 -32.93 6.03
N GLY A 159 45.07 -31.86 6.59
CA GLY A 159 46.48 -31.80 6.97
C GLY A 159 46.87 -32.89 7.97
N ASP A 160 46.06 -33.10 9.01
CA ASP A 160 46.29 -34.13 10.03
C ASP A 160 46.20 -35.55 9.45
N LEU A 161 45.24 -35.78 8.54
CA LEU A 161 45.01 -37.05 7.89
C LEU A 161 46.09 -37.41 6.84
N ALA A 162 46.73 -36.42 6.21
CA ALA A 162 47.78 -36.65 5.22
C ALA A 162 48.98 -37.44 5.79
N GLY A 163 49.23 -37.36 7.10
CA GLY A 163 50.29 -38.12 7.78
C GLY A 163 49.89 -39.54 8.22
N VAL A 164 48.59 -39.88 8.22
CA VAL A 164 48.09 -41.18 8.71
C VAL A 164 48.63 -42.37 7.92
N PRO A 165 48.67 -42.36 6.57
CA PRO A 165 49.14 -43.49 5.78
C PRO A 165 50.59 -43.89 6.10
N ALA A 166 51.45 -42.89 6.31
CA ALA A 166 52.85 -43.08 6.68
C ALA A 166 53.04 -43.70 8.08
N ARG A 167 52.13 -43.38 9.02
CA ARG A 167 52.14 -43.90 10.39
C ARG A 167 51.49 -45.28 10.49
N ALA A 168 50.52 -45.57 9.62
CA ALA A 168 49.73 -46.79 9.66
C ALA A 168 50.49 -48.02 9.14
N THR A 169 51.37 -47.86 8.16
CA THR A 169 52.08 -48.98 7.53
C THR A 169 53.41 -48.55 6.90
N ARG A 170 54.33 -49.52 6.76
CA ARG A 170 55.58 -49.37 6.01
C ARG A 170 55.49 -49.89 4.58
N ASP A 171 54.43 -50.64 4.26
CA ASP A 171 54.17 -51.11 2.89
C ASP A 171 53.65 -49.96 2.03
N LEU A 172 54.38 -49.65 0.96
CA LEU A 172 54.04 -48.62 -0.04
C LEU A 172 52.70 -48.88 -0.73
N THR A 173 52.33 -50.15 -0.92
CA THR A 173 51.08 -50.53 -1.61
C THR A 173 49.89 -50.24 -0.71
N ALA A 174 49.95 -50.74 0.54
CA ALA A 174 48.95 -50.43 1.56
C ALA A 174 48.85 -48.92 1.85
N ARG A 175 49.98 -48.20 1.88
CA ARG A 175 50.00 -46.74 2.07
C ARG A 175 49.22 -46.00 0.99
N ARG A 176 49.47 -46.30 -0.29
CA ARG A 176 48.73 -45.70 -1.42
C ARG A 176 47.25 -46.01 -1.38
N ALA A 177 46.87 -47.22 -0.98
CA ALA A 177 45.46 -47.60 -0.84
C ALA A 177 44.75 -46.79 0.25
N ILE A 178 45.41 -46.55 1.39
CA ILE A 178 44.89 -45.71 2.48
C ILE A 178 44.79 -44.25 2.04
N GLU A 179 45.84 -43.70 1.40
CA GLU A 179 45.82 -42.34 0.82
C GLU A 179 44.62 -42.14 -0.12
N ALA A 180 44.42 -43.07 -1.06
CA ALA A 180 43.32 -43.00 -2.01
C ALA A 180 41.92 -43.08 -1.38
N GLU A 181 41.76 -43.80 -0.27
CA GLU A 181 40.48 -43.89 0.45
C GLU A 181 40.19 -42.62 1.25
N ILE A 182 41.21 -42.08 1.92
CA ILE A 182 41.12 -40.80 2.64
C ILE A 182 40.77 -39.67 1.68
N ASP A 183 41.46 -39.56 0.55
CA ASP A 183 41.22 -38.52 -0.45
C ASP A 183 39.80 -38.64 -1.06
N ARG A 184 39.32 -39.86 -1.31
CA ARG A 184 37.94 -40.08 -1.79
C ARG A 184 36.91 -39.65 -0.74
N ALA A 185 37.11 -40.00 0.52
CA ALA A 185 36.19 -39.62 1.60
C ALA A 185 36.15 -38.10 1.77
N LEU A 186 37.31 -37.43 1.77
CA LEU A 186 37.41 -35.97 1.89
C LEU A 186 36.80 -35.25 0.69
N SER A 187 37.07 -35.70 -0.54
CA SER A 187 36.50 -35.11 -1.75
C SER A 187 34.96 -35.21 -1.74
N THR A 188 34.43 -36.36 -1.34
CA THR A 188 32.98 -36.56 -1.20
C THR A 188 32.37 -35.61 -0.16
N ALA A 189 33.07 -35.36 0.94
CA ALA A 189 32.63 -34.41 1.97
C ALA A 189 32.65 -32.97 1.45
N CYS A 190 33.71 -32.55 0.75
CA CYS A 190 33.80 -31.23 0.12
C CYS A 190 32.65 -30.99 -0.87
N ASP A 191 32.31 -31.97 -1.72
CA ASP A 191 31.21 -31.84 -2.69
C ASP A 191 29.84 -31.67 -2.01
N ARG A 192 29.61 -32.36 -0.88
CA ARG A 192 28.38 -32.19 -0.09
C ARG A 192 28.31 -30.79 0.52
N LEU A 193 29.41 -30.31 1.08
CA LEU A 193 29.46 -28.99 1.70
C LEU A 193 29.36 -27.86 0.69
N ALA A 194 29.94 -28.00 -0.50
CA ALA A 194 29.79 -27.02 -1.58
C ALA A 194 28.31 -26.86 -1.98
N ARG A 195 27.54 -27.96 -2.03
CA ARG A 195 26.09 -27.92 -2.26
C ARG A 195 25.33 -27.25 -1.11
N ALA A 196 25.70 -27.56 0.14
CA ALA A 196 25.11 -26.92 1.32
C ALA A 196 25.38 -25.41 1.36
N ALA A 197 26.60 -24.96 1.05
CA ALA A 197 26.98 -23.56 0.98
C ALA A 197 26.17 -22.80 -0.08
N GLU A 198 26.00 -23.41 -1.25
CA GLU A 198 25.23 -22.82 -2.35
C GLU A 198 23.74 -22.70 -2.01
N ALA A 199 23.17 -23.65 -1.27
CA ALA A 199 21.80 -23.54 -0.80
C ALA A 199 21.63 -22.53 0.33
N SER A 200 22.62 -22.42 1.24
CA SER A 200 22.65 -21.39 2.27
C SER A 200 22.65 -19.98 1.67
N ARG A 201 23.41 -19.76 0.58
CA ARG A 201 23.36 -18.49 -0.21
C ARG A 201 21.98 -18.18 -0.77
N ARG A 202 21.18 -19.21 -1.07
CA ARG A 202 19.80 -19.07 -1.55
C ARG A 202 18.77 -19.04 -0.42
N GLY A 203 19.20 -19.07 0.85
CA GLY A 203 18.33 -19.09 2.02
C GLY A 203 17.63 -20.44 2.28
N VAL A 204 18.12 -21.53 1.68
CA VAL A 204 17.57 -22.88 1.85
C VAL A 204 18.42 -23.66 2.86
N ASN A 205 17.79 -24.17 3.90
CA ASN A 205 18.46 -24.96 4.95
C ASN A 205 18.49 -26.46 4.58
N ILE A 206 19.53 -26.88 3.86
CA ILE A 206 19.73 -28.29 3.47
C ILE A 206 19.94 -29.22 4.68
N LEU A 207 20.56 -28.72 5.75
CA LEU A 207 20.85 -29.54 6.94
C LEU A 207 19.55 -29.95 7.66
N ALA A 208 18.50 -29.12 7.59
CA ALA A 208 17.19 -29.49 8.13
C ALA A 208 16.55 -30.64 7.35
N GLU A 209 16.62 -30.61 6.01
CA GLU A 209 16.09 -31.69 5.16
C GLU A 209 16.90 -32.99 5.32
N GLU A 210 18.24 -32.92 5.36
CA GLU A 210 19.08 -34.11 5.53
C GLU A 210 18.99 -34.72 6.94
N ALA A 211 18.82 -33.88 7.98
CA ALA A 211 18.58 -34.34 9.34
C ALA A 211 17.22 -35.06 9.48
N GLU A 212 16.18 -34.60 8.76
CA GLU A 212 14.88 -35.26 8.72
C GLU A 212 14.96 -36.63 8.00
N VAL A 213 15.77 -36.73 6.95
CA VAL A 213 16.06 -38.00 6.24
C VAL A 213 16.89 -38.97 7.08
N LEU A 214 17.87 -38.49 7.85
CA LEU A 214 18.67 -39.31 8.77
C LEU A 214 17.90 -39.71 10.05
N ALA A 215 16.94 -38.89 10.48
CA ALA A 215 16.04 -39.18 11.60
C ALA A 215 14.90 -40.16 11.22
N ALA A 216 14.71 -40.46 9.94
CA ALA A 216 13.75 -41.47 9.51
C ALA A 216 14.23 -42.88 9.94
N PRO A 217 13.46 -43.62 10.75
CA PRO A 217 13.89 -44.93 11.23
C PRO A 217 14.02 -45.90 10.06
N SER A 218 15.23 -46.39 9.82
CA SER A 218 15.59 -47.35 8.77
C SER A 218 15.05 -48.78 9.04
N TYR A 219 13.80 -48.95 9.48
CA TYR A 219 13.22 -50.25 9.79
C TYR A 219 12.19 -50.72 8.76
N ARG A 220 12.67 -51.36 7.68
CA ARG A 220 11.95 -52.47 7.04
C ARG A 220 12.88 -53.36 6.20
N ARG A 221 13.83 -54.03 6.86
CA ARG A 221 14.52 -55.18 6.24
C ARG A 221 13.63 -56.42 6.41
N GLY A 222 12.99 -56.82 5.30
CA GLY A 222 12.55 -58.16 4.93
C GLY A 222 11.98 -59.10 6.00
N ARG A 223 10.64 -59.18 6.08
CA ARG A 223 9.98 -60.41 6.53
C ARG A 223 9.91 -61.36 5.32
N ARG A 224 10.84 -62.31 5.23
CA ARG A 224 10.74 -63.48 4.33
C ARG A 224 9.39 -64.15 4.60
N LYS A 225 8.58 -64.34 3.56
CA LYS A 225 7.44 -65.25 3.61
C LYS A 225 8.01 -66.66 3.75
N GLU A 226 7.93 -67.26 4.93
CA GLU A 226 8.03 -68.71 5.05
C GLU A 226 6.68 -69.30 4.64
N THR A 227 6.68 -69.87 3.44
CA THR A 227 5.73 -70.88 3.00
C THR A 227 6.06 -72.20 3.67
N LYS A 228 5.15 -72.72 4.50
CA LYS A 228 4.57 -74.06 4.37
C LYS A 228 3.37 -74.20 5.30
#